data_AF-A0A3P7IJ57-F1
#
_entry.id   AF-A0A3P7IJ57-F1
#
_cell.length_a   1.000
_cell.length_b   1.000
_cell.length_c   1.000
_cell.angle_alpha   90.00
_cell.angle_beta   90.00
_cell.angle_gamma   90.00
#
_symmetry.space_group_name_H-M   'P 1'
#
loop_
_entity.id
_entity.type
_entity.pdbx_description
1 polymer ?
#
loop_
_entity_poly.entity_id
_entity_poly.type
_entity_poly.pdbx_seq_one_letter_code
_entity_poly.pdbx_strand_id
1 'polypeptide(L)' 'MDSEDQICAEPILVNKPGYQVEDEGVLIVPVITTREDDTPYVVIIDSETMQEQGRFIIPQSRIPFGFHAHFTPRQTNV' A
#
# COMPACT_ATOMS: atom_id res chain seq x y z
N MET A 1 -1.86 -12.20 -11.75
CA MET A 1 -0.45 -12.57 -11.52
C MET A 1 0.35 -11.30 -11.69
N ASP A 2 1.30 -11.03 -10.81
CA ASP A 2 2.07 -9.79 -10.84
C ASP A 2 2.93 -9.73 -12.12
N SER A 3 3.11 -8.53 -12.67
CA SER A 3 3.73 -8.28 -13.98
C SER A 3 5.04 -7.51 -13.82
N GLU A 4 6.01 -7.71 -14.72
CA GLU A 4 7.23 -6.88 -14.79
C GLU A 4 6.90 -5.40 -15.05
N ASP A 5 5.70 -5.12 -15.56
CA ASP A 5 5.18 -3.78 -15.86
C ASP A 5 4.55 -3.08 -14.64
N GLN A 6 4.59 -3.72 -13.47
CA GLN A 6 4.12 -3.18 -12.19
C GLN A 6 5.29 -2.63 -11.39
N ILE A 7 5.18 -1.36 -10.96
CA ILE A 7 6.21 -0.69 -10.16
C ILE A 7 5.61 -0.31 -8.82
N CYS A 8 6.24 -0.75 -7.74
CA CYS A 8 5.88 -0.33 -6.38
C CYS A 8 6.35 1.12 -6.16
N ALA A 9 5.43 1.97 -5.72
CA ALA A 9 5.75 3.28 -5.18
C ALA A 9 6.25 3.17 -3.73
N GLU A 10 6.47 4.30 -3.05
CA GLU A 10 6.92 4.31 -1.65
C GLU A 10 5.95 3.53 -0.75
N PRO A 11 6.43 2.51 -0.01
CA PRO A 11 5.63 1.78 0.97
C PRO A 11 5.44 2.61 2.25
N ILE A 12 4.23 2.56 2.81
CA ILE A 12 3.88 3.27 4.04
C ILE A 12 3.66 2.24 5.16
N LEU A 13 4.53 2.23 6.17
CA LEU A 13 4.32 1.42 7.37
C LEU A 13 3.23 2.03 8.24
N VAL A 14 2.26 1.20 8.64
CA VAL A 14 1.21 1.52 9.59
C VAL A 14 1.22 0.49 10.70
N ASN A 15 1.75 0.88 11.86
CA ASN A 15 1.79 0.01 13.02
C ASN A 15 0.38 -0.32 13.53
N LYS A 16 0.21 -1.53 14.07
CA LYS A 16 -1.01 -1.91 14.77
C LYS A 16 -1.17 -1.05 16.04
N PRO A 17 -2.40 -0.73 16.46
CA PRO A 17 -2.63 -0.03 17.73
C PRO A 17 -2.00 -0.78 18.91
N GLY A 18 -1.16 -0.08 19.70
CA GLY A 18 -0.51 -0.66 20.87
C GLY A 18 0.64 -1.63 20.60
N TYR A 19 1.23 -1.58 19.40
CA TYR A 19 2.41 -2.38 19.04
C TYR A 19 3.54 -2.29 20.06
N GLN A 20 4.28 -3.38 20.21
CA GLN A 20 5.46 -3.50 21.08
C GLN A 20 6.75 -3.73 20.28
N VAL A 21 6.64 -4.27 19.06
CA VAL A 21 7.77 -4.51 18.16
C VAL A 21 7.65 -3.61 16.92
N GLU A 22 8.77 -3.08 16.43
CA GLU A 22 8.86 -2.01 15.43
C GLU A 22 8.00 -2.23 14.18
N ASP A 23 7.93 -3.47 13.70
CA ASP A 23 7.29 -3.89 12.45
C ASP A 23 5.93 -4.57 12.65
N GLU A 24 5.34 -4.52 13.83
CA GLU A 24 3.99 -5.03 14.06
C GLU A 24 2.94 -4.11 13.41
N GLY A 25 2.36 -4.54 12.29
CA GLY A 25 1.41 -3.73 11.52
C GLY A 25 1.20 -4.19 10.08
N VAL A 26 1.04 -3.22 9.19
CA VAL A 26 0.91 -3.44 7.75
C VAL A 26 1.72 -2.43 6.95
N LEU A 27 2.20 -2.85 5.78
CA LEU A 27 2.66 -1.96 4.71
C LEU A 27 1.50 -1.67 3.76
N ILE A 28 1.29 -0.39 3.46
CA ILE A 28 0.41 0.06 2.39
C ILE A 28 1.30 0.41 1.19
N VAL A 29 1.16 -0.32 0.08
CA VAL A 29 2.04 -0.16 -1.08
C VAL A 29 1.22 0.14 -2.33
N PRO A 30 1.28 1.37 -2.87
CA PRO A 30 0.71 1.68 -4.16
C PRO A 30 1.52 0.97 -5.25
N VAL A 31 0.83 0.29 -6.16
CA VAL A 31 1.40 -0.36 -7.33
C VAL A 31 0.89 0.36 -8.58
N ILE A 32 1.81 1.00 -9.28
CA ILE A 32 1.55 1.68 -10.55
C ILE A 32 1.80 0.72 -11.72
N THR A 33 1.13 0.96 -12.84
CA THR A 33 1.21 0.15 -14.04
C THR A 33 1.68 1.00 -15.22
N THR A 34 2.63 0.50 -16.01
CA THR A 34 3.16 1.22 -17.18
C THR A 34 2.30 0.98 -18.43
N ARG A 35 1.66 -0.18 -18.52
CA ARG A 35 0.77 -0.55 -19.64
C ARG A 35 -0.61 0.09 -19.52
N GLU A 36 -1.27 0.31 -20.66
CA GLU A 36 -2.59 0.95 -20.71
C GLU A 36 -3.71 0.07 -20.15
N ASP A 37 -3.63 -1.25 -20.37
CA ASP A 37 -4.69 -2.18 -19.98
C ASP A 37 -4.57 -2.68 -18.53
N ASP A 38 -3.45 -2.39 -17.87
CA ASP A 38 -3.17 -2.85 -16.52
C ASP A 38 -3.77 -1.87 -15.50
N THR A 39 -4.57 -2.41 -14.58
CA THR A 39 -5.23 -1.59 -13.54
C THR A 39 -4.32 -1.42 -12.33
N PRO A 40 -4.02 -0.18 -11.91
CA PRO A 40 -3.24 0.06 -10.71
C PRO A 40 -4.03 -0.36 -9.46
N TYR A 41 -3.31 -0.65 -8.38
CA TYR A 41 -3.91 -1.07 -7.13
C TYR A 41 -3.07 -0.62 -5.94
N VAL A 42 -3.65 -0.71 -4.74
CA VAL A 42 -2.92 -0.58 -3.49
C VAL A 42 -2.95 -1.94 -2.81
N VAL A 43 -1.78 -2.53 -2.55
CA VAL A 43 -1.69 -3.78 -1.80
C VAL A 43 -1.42 -3.50 -0.33
N ILE A 44 -2.03 -4.30 0.53
CA ILE A 44 -1.82 -4.31 1.97
C ILE A 44 -1.05 -5.58 2.30
N ILE A 45 0.12 -5.41 2.92
CA ILE A 45 1.04 -6.50 3.22
C ILE A 45 1.23 -6.53 4.73
N ASP A 46 1.20 -7.70 5.34
CA ASP A 46 1.59 -7.88 6.73
C ASP A 46 3.09 -7.58 6.87
N SER A 47 3.44 -6.63 7.74
CA SER A 47 4.80 -6.09 7.80
C SER A 47 5.81 -7.00 8.49
N GLU A 48 5.37 -8.05 9.18
CA GLU A 48 6.25 -9.04 9.81
C GLU A 48 6.55 -10.20 8.85
N THR A 49 5.53 -10.65 8.11
CA THR A 49 5.58 -11.86 7.29
C THR A 49 5.75 -11.59 5.79
N MET A 50 5.61 -10.34 5.35
CA MET A 50 5.55 -9.94 3.94
C MET A 50 4.45 -10.64 3.13
N GLN A 51 3.40 -11.14 3.79
CA GLN A 51 2.27 -11.77 3.13
C GLN A 51 1.18 -10.76 2.78
N GLU A 52 0.66 -10.85 1.56
CA GLU A 52 -0.48 -10.04 1.13
C GLU A 52 -1.72 -10.36 1.97
N GLN A 53 -2.27 -9.31 2.59
CA GLN A 53 -3.53 -9.36 3.34
C GLN A 53 -4.74 -9.02 2.44
N GLY A 54 -4.48 -8.30 1.35
CA GLY A 54 -5.45 -7.97 0.32
C GLY A 54 -5.01 -6.78 -0.53
N ARG A 55 -5.81 -6.43 -1.53
CA ARG A 55 -5.55 -5.26 -2.39
C ARG A 55 -6.82 -4.52 -2.75
N PHE A 56 -6.70 -3.20 -2.85
CA PHE A 56 -7.74 -2.31 -3.36
C PHE A 56 -7.44 -1.98 -4.83
N ILE A 57 -8.36 -2.37 -5.72
CA ILE A 57 -8.26 -2.06 -7.15
C ILE A 57 -8.71 -0.62 -7.37
N ILE A 58 -7.84 0.20 -7.98
CA ILE A 58 -8.12 1.61 -8.19
C ILE A 58 -9.06 1.74 -9.41
N PRO A 59 -10.20 2.45 -9.30
CA PRO A 59 -11.14 2.58 -10.41
C PRO A 59 -10.59 3.37 -11.61
N GLN A 60 -9.62 4.26 -11.37
CA GLN A 60 -8.93 5.01 -12.41
C GLN A 60 -7.94 4.11 -13.14
N SER A 61 -7.91 4.22 -14.47
CA SER A 61 -6.98 3.46 -15.31
C SER A 61 -5.52 3.79 -15.05
N ARG A 62 -5.22 4.97 -14.50
CA ARG A 62 -3.87 5.41 -14.15
C ARG A 62 -3.85 6.23 -12.87
N ILE A 63 -2.76 6.10 -12.14
CA ILE A 63 -2.36 7.02 -11.06
C ILE A 63 -0.97 7.57 -11.36
N PRO A 64 -0.69 8.85 -11.05
CA PRO A 64 0.65 9.40 -11.22
C PRO A 64 1.63 8.76 -10.23
N PHE A 65 2.90 8.68 -10.62
CA PHE A 65 3.96 8.27 -9.72
C PHE A 65 4.21 9.37 -8.67
N GLY A 66 3.92 9.05 -7.41
CA GLY A 66 4.13 9.95 -6.27
C GLY A 66 5.53 9.85 -5.68
N PHE A 67 5.87 10.78 -4.80
CA PHE A 67 7.10 10.75 -4.01
C PHE A 67 6.81 10.19 -2.61
N HIS A 68 6.59 11.08 -1.64
CA HIS A 68 6.43 10.71 -0.24
C HIS A 68 4.96 10.72 0.19
N ALA A 69 4.60 9.78 1.07
CA ALA A 69 3.29 9.70 1.68
C ALA A 69 3.35 9.35 3.17
N HIS A 70 2.27 9.63 3.90
CA HIS A 70 2.15 9.30 5.32
C HIS A 70 0.72 8.91 5.68
N PHE A 71 0.58 8.00 6.64
CA PHE A 71 -0.71 7.59 7.19
C PHE A 71 -1.07 8.42 8.41
N THR A 72 -2.23 9.08 8.37
CA THR A 72 -2.77 9.79 9.53
C THR A 72 -3.91 8.97 10.15
N PRO A 73 -3.81 8.57 11.44
CA PRO A 73 -4.90 7.89 12.11
C PRO A 73 -6.13 8.82 12.22
N ARG A 74 -7.33 8.24 12.13
CA ARG A 74 -8.57 9.00 12.33
C ARG A 74 -8.58 9.57 13.74
N GLN A 75 -8.67 10.90 13.87
CA GLN A 75 -8.95 11.53 15.16
C GLN A 75 -10.40 11.26 15.54
N THR A 76 -10.60 10.50 16.61
CA THR A 76 -11.88 10.42 17.31
C THR A 76 -11.85 11.46 18.42
N ASN A 77 -12.59 12.56 18.27
CA ASN A 77 -12.84 13.48 19.37
C ASN A 77 -13.72 12.75 20.39
N VAL A 78 -13.11 12.29 21.49
CA VAL A 78 -13.80 11.83 22.70
C VAL A 78 -13.70 12.93 23.75
#